data_AF-A0A382WNE3-F1
#
_entry.id   AF-A0A382WNE3-F1
#
_cell.length_a   1.000
_cell.length_b   1.000
_cell.length_c   1.000
_cell.angle_alpha   90.00
_cell.angle_beta   90.00
_cell.angle_gamma   90.00
#
_symmetry.space_group_name_H-M   'P 1'
#
loop_
_entity.id
_entity.type
_entity.pdbx_description
1 polymer ?
#
loop_
_entity_poly.entity_id
_entity_poly.type
_entity_poly.pdbx_seq_one_letter_code
_entity_poly.pdbx_strand_id
1 'polypeptide(L)'
;DWCISRQIWWGHQIPAWNCPACKKITVARETPKVCSHCEEGDLIQEVDVLDTWFSSALWPFSTLGWPEQTQTLKKFYPTSVLCTGFDILFFWVARMIMMGIKFMDNIPFHSVYIHALIRDSEGQKMSKTKGNVIDPLTMMDKYGTDALRFTLAAFAAQGRDIKLSEERIEGYRNFCNKLWNASRFVLMNLDDYNGTYKLIPNGERPAAHRWILSRLNEACREVNHALEEFKFNDAASSIYKFIWNEYCDWFLELSKPHLYGGDDRKETQNILVYVL
;
A
#
# COMPACT_ATOMS: atom_id res chain seq x y z
N ASP A 1 15.39 -8.09 28.21
CA ASP A 1 13.99 -8.04 28.70
C ASP A 1 13.28 -6.80 28.21
N TRP A 2 11.95 -6.87 28.06
CA TRP A 2 11.08 -5.75 27.67
C TRP A 2 10.13 -5.43 28.83
N CYS A 3 10.19 -4.19 29.33
CA CYS A 3 9.24 -3.70 30.32
C CYS A 3 7.87 -3.46 29.66
N ILE A 4 6.90 -4.32 29.97
CA ILE A 4 5.54 -4.29 29.39
C ILE A 4 4.51 -3.54 30.24
N SER A 5 4.83 -3.13 31.48
CA SER A 5 3.90 -2.40 32.34
C SER A 5 4.01 -0.87 32.17
N ARG A 6 2.89 -0.17 32.30
CA ARG A 6 2.79 1.29 32.19
C ARG A 6 1.83 1.85 33.24
N GLN A 7 2.26 2.92 33.92
CA GLN A 7 1.46 3.68 34.89
C GLN A 7 0.62 4.75 34.17
N ILE A 8 -0.26 4.32 33.26
CA ILE A 8 -1.17 5.18 32.49
C ILE A 8 -2.58 4.61 32.54
N TRP A 9 -3.57 5.44 32.21
CA TRP A 9 -4.98 5.06 32.34
C TRP A 9 -5.53 4.32 31.10
N TRP A 10 -4.90 4.50 29.94
CA TRP A 10 -5.35 3.91 28.68
C TRP A 10 -4.48 2.72 28.29
N GLY A 11 -5.09 1.54 28.27
CA GLY A 11 -4.45 0.30 27.85
C GLY A 11 -5.19 -0.92 28.39
N HIS A 12 -4.69 -2.11 28.08
CA HIS A 12 -5.23 -3.35 28.63
C HIS A 12 -4.69 -3.53 30.06
N GLN A 13 -5.57 -3.51 31.07
CA GLN A 13 -5.17 -3.73 32.46
C GLN A 13 -4.49 -5.09 32.62
N ILE A 14 -3.37 -5.14 33.35
CA ILE A 14 -2.61 -6.37 33.51
C ILE A 14 -3.47 -7.39 34.30
N PRO A 15 -3.60 -8.64 33.81
CA PRO A 15 -4.40 -9.67 34.47
C PRO A 15 -3.59 -10.34 35.61
N ALA A 16 -3.17 -9.55 36.59
CA ALA A 16 -2.46 -9.97 37.78
C ALA A 16 -3.12 -9.41 39.03
N TRP A 17 -3.19 -10.19 40.10
CA TRP A 17 -3.84 -9.84 41.36
C TRP A 17 -2.91 -10.08 42.54
N ASN A 18 -2.74 -9.05 43.37
CA ASN A 18 -1.96 -9.08 44.60
C ASN A 18 -2.81 -9.60 45.76
N CYS A 19 -2.32 -10.58 46.50
CA CYS A 19 -2.96 -11.07 47.73
C CYS A 19 -2.42 -10.33 48.97
N PRO A 20 -3.23 -9.56 49.71
CA PRO A 20 -2.82 -8.89 50.94
C PRO A 20 -2.39 -9.85 52.05
N ALA A 21 -2.97 -11.06 52.11
CA ALA A 21 -2.70 -12.03 53.16
C ALA A 21 -1.31 -12.68 53.03
N CYS A 22 -0.94 -13.15 51.83
CA CYS A 22 0.33 -13.87 51.61
C CYS A 22 1.36 -13.12 50.76
N LYS A 23 1.03 -11.91 50.28
CA LYS A 23 1.88 -11.04 49.44
C LYS A 23 2.34 -11.64 48.12
N LYS A 24 1.71 -12.72 47.65
CA LYS A 24 1.98 -13.35 46.34
C LYS A 24 1.01 -12.84 45.27
N ILE A 25 1.43 -12.99 44.02
CA ILE A 25 0.67 -12.62 42.83
C ILE A 25 -0.05 -13.85 42.26
N THR A 26 -1.32 -13.67 41.90
CA THR A 26 -2.13 -14.61 41.12
C THR A 26 -2.32 -14.04 39.71
N VAL A 27 -2.05 -14.82 38.66
CA VAL A 27 -2.27 -14.41 37.25
C VAL A 27 -3.35 -15.30 36.66
N ALA A 28 -4.38 -14.70 36.07
CA ALA A 28 -5.57 -15.42 35.59
C ALA A 28 -6.24 -14.70 34.41
N ARG A 29 -6.90 -15.42 33.50
CA ARG A 29 -7.62 -14.80 32.36
C ARG A 29 -8.90 -14.10 32.79
N GLU A 30 -9.58 -14.65 33.79
CA GLU A 30 -10.79 -14.12 34.40
C GLU A 30 -10.47 -13.67 35.83
N THR A 31 -11.30 -12.80 36.40
CA THR A 31 -11.13 -12.31 37.77
C THR A 31 -11.16 -13.49 38.75
N PRO A 32 -10.03 -13.79 39.43
CA PRO A 32 -9.96 -14.89 40.38
C PRO A 32 -10.75 -14.57 41.65
N LYS A 33 -11.50 -15.54 42.16
CA LYS A 33 -12.23 -15.41 43.44
C LYS A 33 -11.35 -15.62 44.67
N VAL A 34 -10.24 -16.33 44.52
CA VAL A 34 -9.33 -16.72 45.60
C VAL A 34 -7.88 -16.70 45.12
N CYS A 35 -6.95 -16.47 46.04
CA CYS A 35 -5.52 -16.50 45.78
C CYS A 35 -5.04 -17.93 45.43
N SER A 36 -4.26 -18.08 44.36
CA SER A 36 -3.74 -19.39 43.92
C SER A 36 -2.69 -20.01 44.87
N HIS A 37 -2.34 -19.32 45.97
CA HIS A 37 -1.30 -19.75 46.91
C HIS A 37 -1.78 -19.96 48.34
N CYS A 38 -2.89 -19.33 48.74
CA CYS A 38 -3.41 -19.40 50.12
C CYS A 38 -4.93 -19.44 50.22
N GLU A 39 -5.64 -19.44 49.09
CA GLU A 39 -7.10 -19.59 48.99
C GLU A 39 -7.94 -18.46 49.63
N GLU A 40 -7.32 -17.40 50.14
CA GLU A 40 -7.98 -16.18 50.61
C GLU A 40 -8.59 -15.35 49.46
N GLY A 41 -9.73 -14.68 49.71
CA GLY A 41 -10.56 -14.06 48.68
C GLY A 41 -10.39 -12.56 48.40
N ASP A 42 -9.64 -11.83 49.23
CA ASP A 42 -9.49 -10.37 49.11
C ASP A 42 -8.34 -10.00 48.15
N LEU A 43 -8.55 -10.18 46.84
CA LEU A 43 -7.52 -9.95 45.81
C LEU A 43 -7.62 -8.55 45.18
N ILE A 44 -6.49 -7.86 45.08
CA ILE A 44 -6.40 -6.51 44.48
C ILE A 44 -5.73 -6.62 43.11
N GLN A 45 -6.46 -6.29 42.04
CA GLN A 45 -5.89 -6.31 40.68
C GLN A 45 -4.80 -5.24 40.52
N GLU A 46 -3.77 -5.57 39.74
CA GLU A 46 -2.75 -4.62 39.28
C GLU A 46 -3.39 -3.45 38.53
N VAL A 47 -2.93 -2.24 38.84
CA VAL A 47 -3.44 -0.98 38.26
C VAL A 47 -2.67 -0.58 37.00
N ASP A 48 -1.47 -1.12 36.81
CA ASP A 48 -0.70 -0.96 35.57
C ASP A 48 -1.44 -1.54 34.37
N VAL A 49 -1.25 -0.90 33.21
CA VAL A 49 -1.71 -1.40 31.92
C VAL A 49 -0.53 -1.91 31.07
N LEU A 50 -0.84 -2.75 30.09
CA LEU A 50 0.12 -3.25 29.10
C LEU A 50 0.54 -2.14 28.13
N ASP A 51 1.83 -2.13 27.79
CA ASP A 51 2.43 -1.33 26.73
C ASP A 51 1.63 -1.47 25.43
N THR A 52 1.31 -0.37 24.74
CA THR A 52 0.57 -0.40 23.48
C THR A 52 1.25 -1.33 22.46
N TRP A 53 2.58 -1.34 22.42
CA TRP A 53 3.34 -2.23 21.56
C TRP A 53 3.16 -3.72 21.89
N PHE A 54 2.76 -4.09 23.11
CA PHE A 54 2.39 -5.45 23.47
C PHE A 54 1.17 -5.91 22.69
N SER A 55 0.11 -5.11 22.67
CA SER A 55 -1.10 -5.42 21.91
C SER A 55 -0.86 -5.39 20.39
N SER A 56 -0.17 -4.35 19.89
CA SER A 56 0.13 -4.21 18.45
C SER A 56 1.05 -5.30 17.91
N ALA A 57 1.88 -5.91 18.76
CA ALA A 57 2.73 -7.03 18.39
C ALA A 57 1.94 -8.31 18.08
N LEU A 58 0.71 -8.44 18.58
CA LEU A 58 -0.16 -9.59 18.32
C LEU A 58 -0.94 -9.46 17.01
N TRP A 59 -0.89 -8.29 16.36
CA TRP A 59 -1.67 -7.94 15.18
C TRP A 59 -1.73 -8.99 14.05
N PRO A 60 -0.62 -9.65 13.66
CA PRO A 60 -0.62 -10.56 12.51
C PRO A 60 -1.52 -11.80 12.67
N PHE A 61 -1.90 -12.14 13.90
CA PHE A 61 -2.70 -13.33 14.20
C PHE A 61 -3.93 -13.02 15.06
N SER A 62 -3.89 -12.02 15.94
CA SER A 62 -5.06 -11.63 16.74
C SER A 62 -6.22 -11.14 15.87
N THR A 63 -5.92 -10.46 14.76
CA THR A 63 -6.93 -10.00 13.78
C THR A 63 -7.56 -11.13 12.97
N LEU A 64 -6.93 -12.30 12.96
CA LEU A 64 -7.39 -13.48 12.23
C LEU A 64 -8.18 -14.44 13.15
N GLY A 65 -8.46 -14.02 14.39
CA GLY A 65 -9.23 -14.79 15.36
C GLY A 65 -8.38 -15.64 16.29
N TRP A 66 -7.08 -15.36 16.45
CA TRP A 66 -6.31 -15.86 17.59
C TRP A 66 -6.79 -15.18 18.89
N PRO A 67 -6.88 -15.87 20.03
CA PRO A 67 -6.30 -17.19 20.35
C PRO A 67 -7.07 -18.41 19.86
N GLU A 68 -8.24 -18.24 19.25
CA GLU A 68 -9.01 -19.32 18.65
C GLU A 68 -8.34 -19.83 17.36
N GLN A 69 -8.48 -21.13 17.07
CA GLN A 69 -7.90 -21.74 15.86
C GLN A 69 -8.88 -21.63 14.68
N THR A 70 -9.20 -20.41 14.28
CA THR A 70 -10.19 -20.16 13.22
C THR A 70 -9.68 -20.62 11.85
N GLN A 71 -10.61 -20.84 10.91
CA GLN A 71 -10.27 -21.11 9.51
C GLN A 71 -9.54 -19.92 8.85
N THR A 72 -9.88 -18.68 9.26
CA THR A 72 -9.22 -17.45 8.78
C THR A 72 -7.75 -17.44 9.17
N LEU A 73 -7.44 -17.72 10.44
CA LEU A 73 -6.07 -17.83 10.93
C LEU A 73 -5.29 -18.89 10.15
N LYS A 74 -5.87 -20.09 9.98
CA LYS A 74 -5.24 -21.18 9.21
C LYS A 74 -4.97 -20.82 7.74
N LYS A 75 -5.84 -20.03 7.12
CA LYS A 75 -5.75 -19.68 5.69
C LYS A 75 -4.77 -18.55 5.41
N PHE A 76 -4.68 -17.55 6.30
CA PHE A 76 -3.99 -16.29 6.02
C PHE A 76 -2.74 -16.03 6.87
N TYR A 77 -2.45 -16.88 7.86
CA TYR A 77 -1.18 -16.83 8.60
C TYR A 77 -0.21 -17.92 8.10
N PRO A 78 1.06 -17.58 7.82
CA PRO A 78 1.66 -16.24 7.86
C PRO A 78 1.26 -15.37 6.66
N THR A 79 1.26 -14.05 6.87
CA THR A 79 0.85 -13.06 5.85
C THR A 79 1.92 -12.84 4.77
N SER A 80 1.57 -12.29 3.61
CA SER A 80 2.51 -12.15 2.50
C SER A 80 3.48 -10.98 2.67
N VAL A 81 2.96 -9.75 2.87
CA VAL A 81 3.77 -8.53 2.89
C VAL A 81 3.31 -7.62 4.03
N LEU A 82 4.25 -7.21 4.89
CA LEU A 82 4.05 -6.11 5.83
C LEU A 82 4.59 -4.81 5.24
N CYS A 83 3.74 -3.80 5.07
CA CYS A 83 4.11 -2.47 4.59
C CYS A 83 4.13 -1.47 5.75
N THR A 84 5.25 -0.79 5.99
CA THR A 84 5.39 0.19 7.08
C THR A 84 6.55 1.16 6.87
N GLY A 85 6.58 2.25 7.63
CA GLY A 85 7.74 3.15 7.76
C GLY A 85 8.85 2.55 8.63
N PHE A 86 10.08 3.01 8.41
CA PHE A 86 11.26 2.55 9.17
C PHE A 86 11.25 3.00 10.63
N ASP A 87 10.49 4.03 10.98
CA ASP A 87 10.41 4.63 12.30
C ASP A 87 9.82 3.70 13.37
N ILE A 88 9.04 2.70 12.96
CA ILE A 88 8.46 1.69 13.85
C ILE A 88 9.01 0.27 13.61
N LEU A 89 10.17 0.15 12.93
CA LEU A 89 10.81 -1.14 12.67
C LEU A 89 11.07 -1.94 13.96
N PHE A 90 11.69 -1.31 14.96
CA PHE A 90 11.99 -1.99 16.23
C PHE A 90 10.81 -2.09 17.18
N PHE A 91 9.94 -1.07 17.17
CA PHE A 91 8.80 -1.01 18.09
C PHE A 91 7.64 -1.91 17.65
N TRP A 92 7.48 -2.15 16.35
CA TRP A 92 6.36 -2.92 15.83
C TRP A 92 6.80 -4.18 15.08
N VAL A 93 7.59 -4.05 14.01
CA VAL A 93 7.95 -5.18 13.14
C VAL A 93 8.70 -6.24 13.94
N ALA A 94 9.75 -5.85 14.66
CA ALA A 94 10.52 -6.78 15.49
C ALA A 94 9.68 -7.41 16.62
N ARG A 95 8.72 -6.65 17.19
CA ARG A 95 7.82 -7.17 18.22
C ARG A 95 6.82 -8.17 17.66
N MET A 96 6.29 -7.94 16.47
CA MET A 96 5.44 -8.90 15.77
C MET A 96 6.19 -10.20 15.47
N ILE A 97 7.45 -10.13 15.00
CA ILE A 97 8.29 -11.31 14.78
C ILE A 97 8.49 -12.08 16.09
N MET A 98 8.85 -11.38 17.17
CA MET A 98 9.04 -11.99 18.48
C MET A 98 7.77 -12.71 18.97
N MET A 99 6.60 -12.08 18.86
CA MET A 99 5.33 -12.67 19.29
C MET A 99 4.84 -13.79 18.36
N GLY A 100 5.06 -13.68 17.06
CA GLY A 100 4.77 -14.74 16.08
C GLY A 100 5.59 -16.00 16.36
N ILE A 101 6.89 -15.85 16.60
CA ILE A 101 7.76 -16.97 17.00
C ILE A 101 7.30 -17.56 18.33
N LYS A 102 6.93 -16.71 19.31
CA LYS A 102 6.56 -17.16 20.65
C LYS A 102 5.21 -17.88 20.72
N PHE A 103 4.20 -17.41 20.00
CA PHE A 103 2.82 -17.90 20.14
C PHE A 103 2.33 -18.74 18.97
N MET A 104 2.98 -18.64 17.81
CA MET A 104 2.58 -19.32 16.58
C MET A 104 3.69 -20.21 15.99
N ASP A 105 4.86 -20.28 16.65
CA ASP A 105 6.06 -21.00 16.22
C ASP A 105 6.46 -20.71 14.75
N ASN A 106 6.17 -19.50 14.27
CA ASN A 106 6.42 -19.12 12.88
C ASN A 106 6.62 -17.60 12.72
N ILE A 107 7.31 -17.19 11.66
CA ILE A 107 7.49 -15.79 11.28
C ILE A 107 6.16 -15.26 10.72
N PRO A 108 5.64 -14.10 11.17
CA PRO A 108 4.29 -13.64 10.85
C PRO A 108 4.08 -13.13 9.41
N PHE A 109 5.16 -12.82 8.68
CA PHE A 109 5.10 -12.33 7.31
C PHE A 109 6.30 -12.81 6.49
N HIS A 110 6.09 -13.03 5.18
CA HIS A 110 7.14 -13.48 4.26
C HIS A 110 8.05 -12.35 3.77
N SER A 111 7.52 -11.12 3.65
CA SER A 111 8.27 -9.96 3.19
C SER A 111 7.91 -8.71 4.00
N VAL A 112 8.88 -7.83 4.20
CA VAL A 112 8.68 -6.52 4.83
C VAL A 112 9.07 -5.44 3.84
N TYR A 113 8.10 -4.65 3.40
CA TYR A 113 8.31 -3.47 2.58
C TYR A 113 8.42 -2.24 3.48
N ILE A 114 9.62 -1.68 3.55
CA ILE A 114 9.91 -0.46 4.31
C ILE A 114 9.87 0.74 3.37
N HIS A 115 8.79 1.52 3.45
CA HIS A 115 8.66 2.74 2.67
C HIS A 115 9.35 3.93 3.36
N ALA A 116 9.72 4.90 2.55
CA ALA A 116 10.27 6.17 3.02
C ALA A 116 9.24 7.00 3.80
N LEU A 117 9.73 7.94 4.63
CA LEU A 117 8.86 8.90 5.30
C LEU A 117 8.60 10.10 4.40
N ILE A 118 7.39 10.64 4.50
CA ILE A 118 7.04 11.88 3.82
C ILE A 118 7.55 13.06 4.65
N ARG A 119 8.21 13.98 3.97
CA ARG A 119 8.74 15.24 4.47
C ARG A 119 8.10 16.40 3.70
N ASP A 120 8.17 17.59 4.28
CA ASP A 120 7.82 18.79 3.54
C ASP A 120 8.80 19.06 2.36
N SER A 121 8.55 20.11 1.60
CA SER A 121 9.37 20.51 0.44
C SER A 121 10.84 20.79 0.81
N GLU A 122 11.08 21.24 2.04
CA GLU A 122 12.42 21.53 2.58
C GLU A 122 13.12 20.28 3.13
N GLY A 123 12.41 19.16 3.27
CA GLY A 123 12.91 17.90 3.82
C GLY A 123 12.77 17.75 5.34
N GLN A 124 12.00 18.62 6.01
CA GLN A 124 11.75 18.49 7.45
C GLN A 124 10.65 17.48 7.75
N LYS A 125 10.71 16.88 8.95
CA LYS A 125 9.62 16.04 9.46
C LYS A 125 8.33 16.87 9.48
N MET A 126 7.27 16.36 8.85
CA MET A 126 5.95 16.95 8.98
C MET A 126 5.45 16.79 10.41
N SER A 127 4.95 17.87 11.02
CA SER A 127 4.38 17.85 12.36
C SER A 127 3.37 18.97 12.54
N LYS A 128 2.29 18.70 13.26
CA LYS A 128 1.26 19.71 13.55
C LYS A 128 1.85 20.96 14.22
N THR A 129 2.83 20.78 15.10
CA THR A 129 3.53 21.86 15.80
C THR A 129 4.33 22.78 14.89
N LYS A 130 4.87 22.27 13.77
CA LYS A 130 5.62 23.08 12.80
C LYS A 130 4.72 23.72 11.74
N GLY A 131 3.44 23.36 11.68
CA GLY A 131 2.50 23.86 10.67
C GLY A 131 2.80 23.39 9.24
N ASN A 132 3.76 22.48 9.04
CA ASN A 132 4.21 21.99 7.72
C ASN A 132 3.52 20.69 7.31
N VAL A 133 2.29 20.45 7.77
CA VAL A 133 1.52 19.24 7.44
C VAL A 133 0.73 19.49 6.17
N ILE A 134 0.91 18.61 5.19
CA ILE A 134 0.03 18.55 4.02
C ILE A 134 -1.11 17.58 4.35
N ASP A 135 -2.34 18.10 4.43
CA ASP A 135 -3.52 17.26 4.61
C ASP A 135 -3.82 16.51 3.31
N PRO A 136 -3.79 15.15 3.31
CA PRO A 136 -4.08 14.38 2.11
C PRO A 136 -5.48 14.65 1.55
N LEU A 137 -6.49 14.92 2.40
CA LEU A 137 -7.85 15.19 1.93
C LEU A 137 -7.93 16.51 1.17
N THR A 138 -7.26 17.55 1.67
CA THR A 138 -7.17 18.83 0.97
C THR A 138 -6.49 18.67 -0.40
N MET A 139 -5.45 17.84 -0.48
CA MET A 139 -4.77 17.58 -1.75
C MET A 139 -5.63 16.75 -2.71
N MET A 140 -6.38 15.77 -2.20
CA MET A 140 -7.33 14.98 -2.99
C MET A 140 -8.45 15.86 -3.56
N ASP A 141 -9.00 16.77 -2.76
CA ASP A 141 -10.06 17.68 -3.23
C ASP A 141 -9.54 18.65 -4.30
N LYS A 142 -8.30 19.13 -4.16
CA LYS A 142 -7.72 20.11 -5.09
C LYS A 142 -7.18 19.51 -6.38
N TYR A 143 -6.56 18.34 -6.32
CA TYR A 143 -5.84 17.74 -7.46
C TYR A 143 -6.37 16.37 -7.89
N GLY A 144 -7.27 15.75 -7.12
CA GLY A 144 -7.77 14.41 -7.36
C GLY A 144 -6.99 13.34 -6.61
N THR A 145 -7.69 12.27 -6.21
CA THR A 145 -7.10 11.14 -5.51
C THR A 145 -6.03 10.43 -6.32
N ASP A 146 -6.22 10.28 -7.64
CA ASP A 146 -5.25 9.62 -8.51
C ASP A 146 -3.95 10.41 -8.63
N ALA A 147 -4.03 11.74 -8.71
CA ALA A 147 -2.84 12.60 -8.74
C ALA A 147 -2.00 12.41 -7.48
N LEU A 148 -2.62 12.42 -6.29
CA LEU A 148 -1.90 12.20 -5.03
C LEU A 148 -1.31 10.78 -4.97
N ARG A 149 -2.08 9.74 -5.30
CA ARG A 149 -1.61 8.35 -5.28
C ARG A 149 -0.44 8.13 -6.23
N PHE A 150 -0.54 8.63 -7.45
CA PHE A 150 0.51 8.51 -8.45
C PHE A 150 1.76 9.28 -8.04
N THR A 151 1.60 10.47 -7.43
CA THR A 151 2.72 11.23 -6.86
C THR A 151 3.46 10.41 -5.80
N LEU A 152 2.73 9.81 -4.86
CA LEU A 152 3.34 9.01 -3.80
C LEU A 152 4.03 7.76 -4.35
N ALA A 153 3.40 7.06 -5.30
CA ALA A 153 3.99 5.88 -5.95
C ALA A 153 5.27 6.23 -6.73
N ALA A 154 5.24 7.28 -7.55
CA ALA A 154 6.36 7.71 -8.37
C ALA A 154 7.56 8.19 -7.54
N PHE A 155 7.32 8.66 -6.31
CA PHE A 155 8.37 9.12 -5.40
C PHE A 155 8.74 8.10 -4.31
N ALA A 156 8.09 6.95 -4.24
CA ALA A 156 8.36 5.88 -3.27
C ALA A 156 9.65 5.09 -3.57
N ALA A 157 10.73 5.79 -3.96
CA ALA A 157 12.04 5.19 -4.14
C ALA A 157 12.61 4.74 -2.79
N GLN A 158 13.09 3.51 -2.71
CA GLN A 158 13.65 2.95 -1.47
C GLN A 158 14.86 3.77 -0.99
N GLY A 159 14.95 3.95 0.33
CA GLY A 159 16.12 4.52 1.00
C GLY A 159 16.22 6.05 1.04
N ARG A 160 15.25 6.80 0.49
CA ARG A 160 15.22 8.27 0.59
C ARG A 160 13.85 8.79 0.99
N ASP A 161 13.82 9.72 1.93
CA ASP A 161 12.62 10.45 2.32
C ASP A 161 11.96 11.16 1.11
N ILE A 162 10.63 11.14 1.08
CA ILE A 162 9.82 11.77 0.03
C ILE A 162 9.64 13.24 0.38
N LYS A 163 10.29 14.14 -0.37
CA LYS A 163 10.01 15.58 -0.30
C LYS A 163 8.73 15.89 -1.08
N LEU A 164 7.61 15.93 -0.38
CA LEU A 164 6.31 16.19 -0.99
C LEU A 164 6.11 17.70 -1.11
N SER A 165 5.82 18.15 -2.33
CA SER A 165 5.37 19.51 -2.60
C SER A 165 4.07 19.46 -3.40
N GLU A 166 3.26 20.49 -3.21
CA GLU A 166 2.00 20.63 -3.94
C GLU A 166 2.22 20.73 -5.46
N GLU A 167 3.31 21.36 -5.89
CA GLU A 167 3.73 21.44 -7.30
C GLU A 167 3.92 20.04 -7.93
N ARG A 168 4.49 19.08 -7.18
CA ARG A 168 4.63 17.70 -7.68
C ARG A 168 3.27 17.04 -7.88
N ILE A 169 2.33 17.27 -6.97
CA ILE A 169 0.96 16.73 -7.06
C ILE A 169 0.25 17.34 -8.27
N GLU A 170 0.42 18.65 -8.50
CA GLU A 170 -0.11 19.32 -9.67
C GLU A 170 0.45 18.74 -10.98
N GLY A 171 1.76 18.45 -11.02
CA GLY A 171 2.39 17.78 -12.17
C GLY A 171 1.70 16.47 -12.53
N TYR A 172 1.38 15.64 -11.53
CA TYR A 172 0.68 14.37 -11.79
C TYR A 172 -0.83 14.52 -12.00
N ARG A 173 -1.49 15.57 -11.52
CA ARG A 173 -2.83 15.93 -12.00
C ARG A 173 -2.82 16.13 -13.52
N ASN A 174 -1.81 16.84 -14.02
CA ASN A 174 -1.69 17.08 -15.47
C ASN A 174 -1.46 15.77 -16.24
N PHE A 175 -0.74 14.80 -15.65
CA PHE A 175 -0.64 13.45 -16.21
C PHE A 175 -1.97 12.71 -16.25
N CYS A 176 -2.75 12.71 -15.15
CA CYS A 176 -4.09 12.14 -15.14
C CYS A 176 -5.00 12.79 -16.20
N ASN A 177 -4.91 14.12 -16.36
CA ASN A 177 -5.63 14.84 -17.41
C ASN A 177 -5.17 14.44 -18.82
N LYS A 178 -3.87 14.20 -19.04
CA LYS A 178 -3.33 13.72 -20.31
C LYS A 178 -3.90 12.34 -20.65
N LEU A 179 -3.94 11.41 -19.69
CA LEU A 179 -4.58 10.10 -19.85
C LEU A 179 -6.07 10.24 -20.18
N TRP A 180 -6.81 11.08 -19.43
CA TRP A 180 -8.22 11.36 -19.73
C TRP A 180 -8.43 11.89 -21.15
N ASN A 181 -7.60 12.85 -21.59
CA ASN A 181 -7.70 13.40 -22.93
C ASN A 181 -7.41 12.36 -24.02
N ALA A 182 -6.45 11.46 -23.79
CA ALA A 182 -6.16 10.34 -24.66
C ALA A 182 -7.37 9.38 -24.75
N SER A 183 -7.92 8.96 -23.61
CA SER A 183 -9.11 8.11 -23.55
C SER A 183 -10.31 8.77 -24.23
N ARG A 184 -10.55 10.05 -23.98
CA ARG A 184 -11.63 10.82 -24.62
C ARG A 184 -11.46 10.88 -26.13
N PHE A 185 -10.24 11.12 -26.62
CA PHE A 185 -9.95 11.12 -28.05
C PHE A 185 -10.28 9.75 -28.68
N VAL A 186 -9.88 8.65 -28.04
CA VAL A 186 -10.22 7.30 -28.51
C VAL A 186 -11.73 7.12 -28.53
N LEU A 187 -12.42 7.37 -27.41
CA LEU A 187 -13.88 7.19 -27.29
C LEU A 187 -14.67 7.99 -28.33
N MET A 188 -14.27 9.23 -28.61
CA MET A 188 -14.90 10.07 -29.66
C MET A 188 -14.74 9.52 -31.07
N ASN A 189 -13.83 8.57 -31.29
CA ASN A 189 -13.58 7.93 -32.57
C ASN A 189 -14.12 6.49 -32.62
N LEU A 190 -15.02 6.09 -31.71
CA LEU A 190 -15.58 4.73 -31.66
C LEU A 190 -17.07 4.62 -32.05
N ASP A 191 -17.72 5.70 -32.51
CA ASP A 191 -19.16 5.67 -32.83
C ASP A 191 -19.54 4.60 -33.87
N ASP A 192 -18.66 4.32 -34.83
CA ASP A 192 -18.81 3.31 -35.88
C ASP A 192 -18.02 2.01 -35.60
N TYR A 193 -17.45 1.87 -34.41
CA TYR A 193 -16.58 0.76 -34.08
C TYR A 193 -17.35 -0.55 -33.89
N ASN A 194 -17.08 -1.52 -34.75
CA ASN A 194 -17.61 -2.89 -34.68
C ASN A 194 -16.49 -3.95 -34.60
N GLY A 195 -15.36 -3.57 -33.99
CA GLY A 195 -14.24 -4.48 -33.71
C GLY A 195 -14.45 -5.30 -32.44
N THR A 196 -13.44 -6.09 -32.07
CA THR A 196 -13.52 -7.04 -30.94
C THR A 196 -12.52 -6.76 -29.85
N TYR A 197 -11.78 -5.65 -29.90
CA TYR A 197 -10.61 -5.26 -29.09
C TYR A 197 -9.52 -6.34 -28.99
N LYS A 198 -9.69 -7.50 -29.62
CA LYS A 198 -8.75 -8.61 -29.62
C LYS A 198 -7.77 -8.43 -30.76
N LEU A 199 -6.50 -8.68 -30.47
CA LEU A 199 -5.48 -8.78 -31.50
C LEU A 199 -5.66 -10.08 -32.27
N ILE A 200 -5.69 -9.98 -33.60
CA ILE A 200 -5.58 -11.15 -34.48
C ILE A 200 -4.11 -11.61 -34.45
N PRO A 201 -3.81 -12.84 -34.01
CA PRO A 201 -2.45 -13.37 -34.05
C PRO A 201 -1.93 -13.43 -35.49
N ASN A 202 -0.68 -13.01 -35.72
CA ASN A 202 -0.02 -13.03 -37.04
C ASN A 202 -0.73 -12.24 -38.16
N GLY A 203 -1.65 -11.33 -37.83
CA GLY A 203 -2.21 -10.43 -38.84
C GLY A 203 -1.17 -9.47 -39.39
N GLU A 204 -1.20 -9.22 -40.70
CA GLU A 204 -0.41 -8.14 -41.30
C GLU A 204 -0.86 -6.79 -40.72
N ARG A 205 0.09 -5.97 -40.30
CA ARG A 205 -0.16 -4.70 -39.62
C ARG A 205 0.76 -3.59 -40.12
N PRO A 206 0.25 -2.35 -40.23
CA PRO A 206 1.09 -1.18 -40.42
C PRO A 206 2.23 -1.11 -39.41
N ALA A 207 3.34 -0.50 -39.81
CA ALA A 207 4.53 -0.38 -38.96
C ALA A 207 4.22 0.33 -37.63
N ALA A 208 3.39 1.37 -37.63
CA ALA A 208 2.98 2.09 -36.43
C ALA A 208 2.23 1.19 -35.43
N HIS A 209 1.32 0.33 -35.92
CA HIS A 209 0.57 -0.60 -35.07
C HIS A 209 1.49 -1.65 -34.44
N ARG A 210 2.43 -2.23 -35.22
CA ARG A 210 3.42 -3.18 -34.68
C ARG A 210 4.35 -2.53 -33.67
N TRP A 211 4.76 -1.29 -33.94
CA TRP A 211 5.62 -0.52 -33.05
C TRP A 211 4.96 -0.27 -31.69
N ILE A 212 3.72 0.27 -31.66
CA ILE A 212 3.07 0.56 -30.37
C ILE A 212 2.77 -0.70 -29.56
N LEU A 213 2.42 -1.82 -30.21
CA LEU A 213 2.23 -3.10 -29.53
C LEU A 213 3.53 -3.63 -28.93
N SER A 214 4.66 -3.48 -29.64
CA SER A 214 5.97 -3.81 -29.10
C SER A 214 6.33 -2.93 -27.90
N ARG A 215 6.05 -1.62 -27.99
CA ARG A 215 6.26 -0.66 -26.90
C ARG A 215 5.41 -0.99 -25.68
N LEU A 216 4.13 -1.28 -25.87
CA LEU A 216 3.22 -1.70 -24.81
C LEU A 216 3.72 -2.96 -24.11
N ASN A 217 4.13 -3.97 -24.89
CA ASN A 217 4.67 -5.20 -24.32
C ASN A 217 5.96 -4.96 -23.52
N GLU A 218 6.84 -4.05 -23.96
CA GLU A 218 8.00 -3.62 -23.18
C GLU A 218 7.57 -2.97 -21.85
N ALA A 219 6.67 -1.99 -21.92
CA ALA A 219 6.17 -1.30 -20.73
C ALA A 219 5.50 -2.27 -19.75
N CYS A 220 4.70 -3.23 -20.22
CA CYS A 220 4.11 -4.27 -19.39
C CYS A 220 5.18 -5.13 -18.68
N ARG A 221 6.26 -5.51 -19.37
CA ARG A 221 7.36 -6.26 -18.76
C ARG A 221 8.10 -5.45 -17.69
N GLU A 222 8.43 -4.20 -18.00
CA GLU A 222 9.11 -3.29 -17.05
C GLU A 222 8.25 -3.08 -15.80
N VAL A 223 6.95 -2.81 -15.97
CA VAL A 223 6.01 -2.62 -14.87
C VAL A 223 5.85 -3.89 -14.04
N ASN A 224 5.65 -5.06 -14.66
CA ASN A 224 5.50 -6.32 -13.95
C ASN A 224 6.74 -6.63 -13.10
N HIS A 225 7.93 -6.51 -13.69
CA HIS A 225 9.19 -6.72 -12.98
C HIS A 225 9.35 -5.72 -11.82
N ALA A 226 9.06 -4.44 -12.03
CA ALA A 226 9.13 -3.43 -10.98
C ALA A 226 8.14 -3.71 -9.83
N LEU A 227 6.93 -4.20 -10.13
CA LEU A 227 5.95 -4.57 -9.11
C LEU A 227 6.38 -5.82 -8.32
N GLU A 228 6.96 -6.82 -8.98
CA GLU A 228 7.52 -8.02 -8.33
C GLU A 228 8.65 -7.68 -7.34
N GLU A 229 9.45 -6.65 -7.66
CA GLU A 229 10.54 -6.16 -6.80
C GLU A 229 10.12 -5.05 -5.81
N PHE A 230 8.83 -4.72 -5.70
CA PHE A 230 8.31 -3.60 -4.90
C PHE A 230 8.90 -2.22 -5.26
N LYS A 231 9.33 -2.03 -6.51
CA LYS A 231 9.86 -0.77 -7.06
C LYS A 231 8.73 0.04 -7.70
N PHE A 232 7.78 0.49 -6.88
CA PHE A 232 6.61 1.25 -7.35
C PHE A 232 6.96 2.54 -8.10
N ASN A 233 8.08 3.16 -7.76
CA ASN A 233 8.59 4.35 -8.45
C ASN A 233 9.02 4.05 -9.89
N ASP A 234 9.63 2.89 -10.12
CA ASP A 234 10.05 2.45 -11.45
C ASP A 234 8.82 2.08 -12.29
N ALA A 235 7.86 1.36 -11.70
CA ALA A 235 6.59 1.05 -12.35
C ALA A 235 5.83 2.33 -12.79
N ALA A 236 5.71 3.31 -11.89
CA ALA A 236 5.07 4.58 -12.21
C ALA A 236 5.82 5.35 -13.32
N SER A 237 7.16 5.32 -13.30
CA SER A 237 7.99 5.97 -14.32
C SER A 237 7.82 5.33 -15.70
N SER A 238 7.80 3.99 -15.78
CA SER A 238 7.54 3.26 -17.03
C SER A 238 6.14 3.54 -17.58
N ILE A 239 5.11 3.57 -16.72
CA ILE A 239 3.73 3.93 -17.12
C ILE A 239 3.68 5.35 -17.66
N TYR A 240 4.27 6.31 -16.94
CA TYR A 240 4.29 7.72 -17.37
C TYR A 240 4.96 7.87 -18.73
N LYS A 241 6.15 7.27 -18.91
CA LYS A 241 6.91 7.31 -20.16
C LYS A 241 6.13 6.69 -21.32
N PHE A 242 5.53 5.51 -21.12
CA PHE A 242 4.76 4.86 -22.17
C PHE A 242 3.56 5.71 -22.59
N ILE A 243 2.71 6.12 -21.63
CA ILE A 243 1.49 6.86 -21.92
C ILE A 243 1.80 8.22 -22.55
N TRP A 244 2.73 8.97 -21.97
CA TRP A 244 3.01 10.32 -22.44
C TRP A 244 3.84 10.30 -23.73
N ASN A 245 5.02 9.70 -23.68
CA ASN A 245 6.03 9.84 -24.72
C ASN A 245 5.83 8.89 -25.90
N GLU A 246 5.13 7.77 -25.74
CA GLU A 246 4.97 6.78 -26.83
C GLU A 246 3.53 6.73 -27.35
N TYR A 247 2.55 6.61 -26.45
CA TYR A 247 1.15 6.56 -26.84
C TYR A 247 0.62 7.93 -27.26
N CYS A 248 0.69 8.93 -26.39
CA CYS A 248 0.09 10.23 -26.68
C CYS A 248 0.86 11.04 -27.72
N ASP A 249 2.18 11.19 -27.55
CA ASP A 249 2.99 12.08 -28.40
C ASP A 249 3.22 11.51 -29.81
N TRP A 250 3.18 10.19 -29.97
CA TRP A 250 3.39 9.54 -31.28
C TRP A 250 2.19 8.75 -31.75
N PHE A 251 1.76 7.71 -31.02
CA PHE A 251 0.78 6.77 -31.59
C PHE A 251 -0.57 7.41 -31.87
N LEU A 252 -1.09 8.26 -30.97
CA LEU A 252 -2.33 8.99 -31.22
C LEU A 252 -2.22 9.89 -32.46
N GLU A 253 -1.10 10.59 -32.63
CA GLU A 253 -0.86 11.45 -33.78
C GLU A 253 -0.76 10.65 -35.09
N LEU A 254 -0.02 9.54 -35.07
CA LEU A 254 0.09 8.61 -36.20
C LEU A 254 -1.24 7.96 -36.55
N SER A 255 -2.16 7.82 -35.60
CA SER A 255 -3.47 7.21 -35.81
C SER A 255 -4.47 8.16 -36.50
N LYS A 256 -4.29 9.48 -36.41
CA LYS A 256 -5.27 10.47 -36.93
C LYS A 256 -5.56 10.33 -38.43
N PRO A 257 -4.57 10.18 -39.33
CA PRO A 257 -4.85 10.01 -40.77
C PRO A 257 -5.68 8.76 -41.07
N HIS A 258 -5.43 7.67 -40.34
CA HIS A 258 -6.13 6.40 -40.49
C HIS A 258 -7.57 6.50 -39.96
N LEU A 259 -7.80 7.28 -38.91
CA LEU A 259 -9.14 7.57 -38.41
C LEU A 259 -9.91 8.46 -39.40
N TYR A 260 -9.34 9.55 -39.91
CA TYR A 260 -10.10 10.55 -40.71
C TYR A 260 -10.13 10.29 -42.23
N GLY A 261 -10.15 9.03 -42.65
CA GLY A 261 -10.31 8.66 -44.06
C GLY A 261 -9.34 7.60 -44.59
N GLY A 262 -8.71 6.80 -43.72
CA GLY A 262 -7.84 5.69 -44.12
C GLY A 262 -8.58 4.36 -44.28
N ASP A 263 -8.05 3.50 -45.14
CA ASP A 263 -8.61 2.17 -45.45
C ASP A 263 -8.56 1.17 -44.27
N ASP A 264 -7.78 1.48 -43.23
CA ASP A 264 -7.54 0.64 -42.04
C ASP A 264 -8.14 1.19 -40.74
N ARG A 265 -9.09 2.14 -40.83
CA ARG A 265 -9.75 2.79 -39.67
C ARG A 265 -10.17 1.80 -38.57
N LYS A 266 -10.83 0.71 -38.94
CA LYS A 266 -11.31 -0.31 -38.00
C LYS A 266 -10.16 -0.97 -37.23
N GLU A 267 -9.07 -1.26 -37.91
CA GLU A 267 -7.88 -1.85 -37.29
C GLU A 267 -7.21 -0.83 -36.36
N THR A 268 -7.07 0.43 -36.79
CA THR A 268 -6.54 1.49 -35.93
C THR A 268 -7.38 1.70 -34.67
N GLN A 269 -8.71 1.73 -34.78
CA GLN A 269 -9.62 1.75 -33.62
C GLN A 269 -9.39 0.55 -32.70
N ASN A 270 -9.22 -0.65 -33.27
CA ASN A 270 -8.97 -1.86 -32.50
C ASN A 270 -7.65 -1.79 -31.71
N ILE A 271 -6.58 -1.26 -32.32
CA ILE A 271 -5.28 -1.08 -31.65
C ILE A 271 -5.37 0.03 -30.59
N LEU A 272 -6.04 1.15 -30.88
CA LEU A 272 -6.22 2.22 -29.91
C LEU A 272 -6.93 1.74 -28.64
N VAL A 273 -7.99 0.93 -28.78
CA VAL A 273 -8.73 0.33 -27.67
C VAL A 273 -7.93 -0.76 -26.97
N TYR A 274 -7.13 -1.54 -27.69
CA TYR A 274 -6.30 -2.57 -27.07
C TYR A 274 -5.17 -1.98 -26.22
N VAL A 275 -4.60 -0.85 -26.65
CA VAL A 275 -3.47 -0.21 -25.97
C VAL A 275 -3.91 0.63 -24.77
N LEU A 276 -5.09 1.25 -24.85
CA LEU A 276 -5.68 2.05 -23.78
C LEU A 276 -6.22 1.17 -22.64
#